data_AF-A0A2E6YK89-F1
#
_entry.id   AF-A0A2E6YK89-F1
#
_cell.length_a   1.000
_cell.length_b   1.000
_cell.length_c   1.000
_cell.angle_alpha   90.00
_cell.angle_beta   90.00
_cell.angle_gamma   90.00
#
_symmetry.space_group_name_H-M   'P 1'
#
loop_
_entity.id
_entity.type
_entity.pdbx_description
1 polymer ?
#
loop_
_entity_poly.entity_id
_entity_poly.type
_entity_poly.pdbx_seq_one_letter_code
_entity_poly.pdbx_strand_id
1 'polypeptide(L)'
;MNSSKRKFSLFFSQADTFSQWHPSLFKHKEFQFISAEQFMMFSKAKLFNDEVVAAKIMMINQLDIAQGFINGKIDRKGLISNDSHEAYDRDVKYLVKEGYIKKESDVKNMYGLWSAVQRTIKAMGKESKFVEKTWLERREGIIFSGSKLKYSQNPDMLKELNSTKGSILVEASPYDAIYGVKLGKKDPKINNPENWKGLNLLGKALTNLRYYFALELKKKQEEKNEVKDEKKQKRRRPRP
;
A
#
# COMPACT_ATOMS: atom_id res chain seq x y z
N MET A 1 30.00 -10.54 22.37
CA MET A 1 29.36 -10.50 21.04
C MET A 1 28.30 -9.42 21.05
N ASN A 2 28.52 -8.33 20.32
CA ASN A 2 27.60 -7.19 20.30
C ASN A 2 26.40 -7.56 19.41
N SER A 3 25.37 -8.16 20.01
CA SER A 3 24.10 -8.42 19.32
C SER A 3 23.51 -7.06 18.92
N SER A 4 23.66 -6.69 17.65
CA SER A 4 22.96 -5.55 17.07
C SER A 4 21.48 -5.71 17.38
N LYS A 5 20.95 -4.91 18.31
CA LYS A 5 19.51 -4.86 18.59
C LYS A 5 18.80 -4.65 17.26
N ARG A 6 17.86 -5.54 16.93
CA ARG A 6 17.03 -5.39 15.72
C ARG A 6 16.36 -4.03 15.76
N LYS A 7 16.55 -3.24 14.70
CA LYS A 7 15.89 -1.93 14.53
C LYS A 7 14.52 -2.12 13.88
N PHE A 8 13.50 -1.44 14.39
CA PHE A 8 12.15 -1.45 13.82
C PHE A 8 11.78 -0.07 13.26
N SER A 9 11.14 -0.06 12.09
CA SER A 9 10.48 1.13 11.53
C SER A 9 8.98 0.96 11.69
N LEU A 10 8.42 1.64 12.69
CA LEU A 10 7.01 1.52 13.06
C LEU A 10 6.16 2.45 12.19
N PHE A 11 5.04 1.94 11.68
CA PHE A 11 4.07 2.73 10.91
C PHE A 11 2.65 2.31 11.25
N PHE A 12 1.72 3.26 11.19
CA PHE A 12 0.29 3.06 11.43
C PHE A 12 -0.48 4.27 10.90
N SER A 13 -1.70 4.03 10.40
CA SER A 13 -2.62 5.01 9.78
C SER A 13 -2.36 5.32 8.31
N GLN A 14 -3.36 5.90 7.65
CA GLN A 14 -3.30 6.32 6.25
C GLN A 14 -2.29 7.44 5.99
N ALA A 15 -1.81 8.15 7.03
CA ALA A 15 -0.79 9.17 6.88
C ALA A 15 0.60 8.58 6.58
N ASP A 16 0.89 7.37 7.05
CA ASP A 16 2.17 6.70 6.79
C ASP A 16 2.16 6.05 5.39
N THR A 17 3.18 6.33 4.56
CA THR A 17 3.25 5.82 3.17
C THR A 17 3.29 4.29 3.07
N PHE A 18 3.67 3.62 4.16
CA PHE A 18 3.71 2.17 4.31
C PHE A 18 2.32 1.54 4.47
N SER A 19 1.30 2.31 4.86
CA SER A 19 -0.06 1.82 4.99
C SER A 19 -0.67 1.43 3.65
N GLN A 20 -1.49 0.37 3.64
CA GLN A 20 -2.28 -0.01 2.47
C GLN A 20 -3.37 1.04 2.14
N TRP A 21 -3.77 1.84 3.13
CA TRP A 21 -4.81 2.86 3.01
C TRP A 21 -4.24 4.21 2.58
N HIS A 22 -2.92 4.35 2.48
CA HIS A 22 -2.30 5.59 2.02
C HIS A 22 -2.66 5.89 0.56
N PRO A 23 -3.07 7.12 0.20
CA PRO A 23 -3.39 7.50 -1.17
C PRO A 23 -2.22 7.25 -2.12
N SER A 24 -2.41 6.36 -3.08
CA SER A 24 -1.37 5.98 -4.02
C SER A 24 -1.97 5.55 -5.35
N LEU A 25 -1.71 6.36 -6.38
CA LEU A 25 -2.09 6.03 -7.74
C LEU A 25 -1.08 5.05 -8.34
N PHE A 26 -1.58 3.93 -8.85
CA PHE A 26 -0.79 3.01 -9.67
C PHE A 26 -1.72 2.21 -10.57
N LYS A 27 -1.20 1.77 -11.71
CA LYS A 27 -1.93 0.96 -12.69
C LYS A 27 -1.50 -0.50 -12.66
N HIS A 28 -2.44 -1.39 -12.95
CA HIS A 28 -2.14 -2.77 -13.32
C HIS A 28 -3.04 -3.16 -14.48
N LYS A 29 -2.42 -3.42 -15.64
CA LYS A 29 -3.12 -3.58 -16.91
C LYS A 29 -4.03 -2.37 -17.18
N GLU A 30 -5.31 -2.58 -17.48
CA GLU A 30 -6.32 -1.56 -17.74
C GLU A 30 -6.83 -0.83 -16.47
N PHE A 31 -6.55 -1.34 -15.27
CA PHE A 31 -7.13 -0.79 -14.04
C PHE A 31 -6.23 0.25 -13.37
N GLN A 32 -6.83 1.37 -12.98
CA GLN A 32 -6.24 2.41 -12.14
C GLN A 32 -6.68 2.21 -10.69
N PHE A 33 -5.73 2.06 -9.77
CA PHE A 33 -6.00 1.96 -8.34
C PHE A 33 -5.66 3.26 -7.62
N ILE A 34 -6.39 3.57 -6.55
CA ILE A 34 -6.18 4.75 -5.69
C ILE A 34 -5.50 4.40 -4.36
N SER A 35 -5.44 3.12 -4.01
CA SER A 35 -4.77 2.60 -2.83
C SER A 35 -4.39 1.13 -3.00
N ALA A 36 -3.50 0.63 -2.15
CA ALA A 36 -3.15 -0.78 -2.16
C ALA A 36 -4.26 -1.67 -1.56
N GLU A 37 -5.08 -1.15 -0.65
CA GLU A 37 -6.30 -1.83 -0.18
C GLU A 37 -7.27 -2.09 -1.34
N GLN A 38 -7.49 -1.11 -2.23
CA GLN A 38 -8.35 -1.29 -3.41
C GLN A 38 -7.84 -2.41 -4.30
N PHE A 39 -6.53 -2.42 -4.60
CA PHE A 39 -5.92 -3.49 -5.37
C PHE A 39 -6.07 -4.84 -4.69
N MET A 40 -5.85 -4.91 -3.37
CA MET A 40 -5.92 -6.15 -2.62
C MET A 40 -7.33 -6.73 -2.59
N MET A 41 -8.36 -5.91 -2.35
CA MET A 41 -9.75 -6.36 -2.33
C MET A 41 -10.24 -6.71 -3.75
N PHE A 42 -9.85 -5.96 -4.78
CA PHE A 42 -10.12 -6.31 -6.18
C PHE A 42 -9.48 -7.66 -6.54
N SER A 43 -8.20 -7.85 -6.18
CA SER A 43 -7.47 -9.09 -6.44
C SER A 43 -8.08 -10.27 -5.69
N LYS A 44 -8.59 -10.06 -4.47
CA LYS A 44 -9.34 -11.07 -3.73
C LYS A 44 -10.62 -11.47 -4.48
N ALA A 45 -11.41 -10.51 -4.94
CA ALA A 45 -12.63 -10.78 -5.69
C ALA A 45 -12.33 -11.56 -6.99
N LYS A 46 -11.31 -11.13 -7.74
CA LYS A 46 -10.83 -11.83 -8.95
C LYS A 46 -10.34 -13.24 -8.66
N LEU A 47 -9.61 -13.47 -7.56
CA LEU A 47 -9.13 -14.79 -7.16
C LEU A 47 -10.28 -15.80 -6.99
N PHE A 48 -11.45 -15.33 -6.55
CA PHE A 48 -12.63 -16.17 -6.31
C PHE A 48 -13.70 -16.04 -7.40
N ASN A 49 -13.34 -15.52 -8.58
CA ASN A 49 -14.26 -15.31 -9.71
C ASN A 49 -15.55 -14.57 -9.30
N ASP A 50 -15.40 -13.55 -8.45
CA ASP A 50 -16.47 -12.65 -8.03
C ASP A 50 -16.39 -11.34 -8.82
N GLU A 51 -16.82 -11.41 -10.07
CA GLU A 51 -16.77 -10.29 -11.02
C GLU A 51 -17.65 -9.11 -10.58
N VAL A 52 -18.75 -9.39 -9.88
CA VAL A 52 -19.66 -8.36 -9.37
C VAL A 52 -18.97 -7.54 -8.28
N VAL A 53 -18.34 -8.18 -7.30
CA VAL A 53 -17.60 -7.46 -6.25
C VAL A 53 -16.38 -6.75 -6.83
N ALA A 54 -15.65 -7.38 -7.76
CA ALA A 54 -14.53 -6.75 -8.44
C ALA A 54 -14.96 -5.44 -9.16
N ALA A 55 -16.09 -5.46 -9.88
CA ALA A 55 -16.64 -4.28 -10.53
C ALA A 55 -17.04 -3.20 -9.52
N LYS A 56 -17.74 -3.56 -8.43
CA LYS A 56 -18.12 -2.62 -7.35
C LYS A 56 -16.91 -1.90 -6.74
N ILE A 57 -15.83 -2.63 -6.48
CA ILE A 57 -14.58 -2.06 -5.94
C ILE A 57 -13.97 -1.04 -6.91
N MET A 58 -14.06 -1.29 -8.22
CA MET A 58 -13.57 -0.34 -9.23
C MET A 58 -14.52 0.85 -9.42
N MET A 59 -15.83 0.71 -9.18
CA MET A 59 -16.79 1.82 -9.21
C MET A 59 -16.50 2.90 -8.17
N ILE A 60 -15.74 2.59 -7.11
CA ILE A 60 -15.24 3.60 -6.15
C ILE A 60 -14.45 4.71 -6.85
N ASN A 61 -13.81 4.42 -7.99
CA ASN A 61 -13.12 5.45 -8.77
C ASN A 61 -14.07 6.51 -9.33
N GLN A 62 -15.39 6.30 -9.32
CA GLN A 62 -16.38 7.28 -9.77
C GLN A 62 -16.78 8.29 -8.69
N LEU A 63 -16.34 8.10 -7.45
CA LEU A 63 -16.55 9.08 -6.38
C LEU A 63 -15.74 10.36 -6.66
N ASP A 64 -16.26 11.50 -6.24
CA ASP A 64 -15.65 12.82 -6.47
C ASP A 64 -14.25 12.90 -5.82
N ILE A 65 -14.08 12.31 -4.63
CA ILE A 65 -12.78 12.20 -3.95
C ILE A 65 -11.76 11.40 -4.76
N ALA A 66 -12.19 10.29 -5.37
CA ALA A 66 -11.31 9.44 -6.16
C ALA A 66 -10.97 10.08 -7.50
N GLN A 67 -11.96 10.67 -8.18
CA GLN A 67 -11.75 11.44 -9.42
C GLN A 67 -10.88 12.66 -9.19
N GLY A 68 -11.07 13.37 -8.08
CA GLY A 68 -10.22 14.49 -7.68
C GLY A 68 -8.75 14.08 -7.55
N PHE A 69 -8.50 12.93 -6.92
CA PHE A 69 -7.15 12.38 -6.79
C PHE A 69 -6.58 11.88 -8.12
N ILE A 70 -7.33 11.07 -8.87
CA ILE A 70 -6.92 10.49 -10.15
C ILE A 70 -6.55 11.58 -11.17
N ASN A 71 -7.34 12.64 -11.23
CA ASN A 71 -7.14 13.74 -12.18
C ASN A 71 -6.17 14.81 -11.66
N GLY A 72 -5.53 14.61 -10.50
CA GLY A 72 -4.55 15.54 -9.94
C GLY A 72 -5.14 16.85 -9.41
N LYS A 73 -6.47 16.94 -9.22
CA LYS A 73 -7.11 18.10 -8.59
C LYS A 73 -6.81 18.19 -7.10
N ILE A 74 -6.60 17.04 -6.45
CA ILE A 74 -6.20 16.94 -5.04
C ILE A 74 -4.99 16.00 -4.99
N ASP A 75 -3.97 16.37 -4.21
CA ASP A 75 -2.80 15.53 -3.99
C ASP A 75 -2.95 14.68 -2.71
N ARG A 76 -1.93 13.89 -2.38
CA ARG A 76 -1.96 13.08 -1.14
C ARG A 76 -2.16 13.94 0.08
N LYS A 77 -1.46 15.08 0.18
CA LYS A 77 -1.53 15.95 1.36
C LYS A 77 -2.94 16.47 1.56
N GLY A 78 -3.65 16.87 0.50
CA GLY A 78 -5.04 17.31 0.55
C GLY A 78 -6.01 16.22 1.04
N LEU A 79 -5.72 14.94 0.78
CA LEU A 79 -6.54 13.81 1.23
C LEU A 79 -6.30 13.42 2.69
N ILE A 80 -5.06 13.50 3.16
CA ILE A 80 -4.64 12.91 4.44
C ILE A 80 -4.00 13.89 5.45
N SER A 81 -4.11 15.21 5.23
CA SER A 81 -3.72 16.20 6.24
C SER A 81 -4.82 16.44 7.29
N ASN A 82 -4.40 16.88 8.48
CA ASN A 82 -5.32 17.31 9.54
C ASN A 82 -6.06 18.61 9.17
N ASP A 83 -5.50 19.41 8.25
CA ASP A 83 -6.10 20.64 7.70
C ASP A 83 -6.88 20.36 6.40
N SER A 84 -7.31 19.11 6.20
CA SER A 84 -8.02 18.75 4.99
C SER A 84 -9.32 19.52 4.83
N HIS A 85 -9.63 19.86 3.57
CA HIS A 85 -10.82 20.63 3.21
C HIS A 85 -12.10 19.85 3.53
N GLU A 86 -13.24 20.53 3.40
CA GLU A 86 -14.56 19.92 3.53
C GLU A 86 -14.68 18.67 2.64
N ALA A 87 -15.38 17.66 3.17
CA ALA A 87 -15.66 16.44 2.43
C ALA A 87 -16.60 16.71 1.25
N TYR A 88 -16.50 15.91 0.20
CA TYR A 88 -17.47 15.94 -0.88
C TYR A 88 -18.84 15.44 -0.40
N ASP A 89 -19.80 16.36 -0.25
CA ASP A 89 -21.15 16.10 0.23
C ASP A 89 -21.85 14.97 -0.55
N ARG A 90 -21.71 14.96 -1.88
CA ARG A 90 -22.27 13.91 -2.75
C ARG A 90 -21.73 12.52 -2.41
N ASP A 91 -20.42 12.41 -2.19
CA ASP A 91 -19.78 11.13 -1.82
C ASP A 91 -20.24 10.69 -0.44
N VAL A 92 -20.32 11.60 0.53
CA VAL A 92 -20.81 11.29 1.89
C VAL A 92 -22.24 10.77 1.83
N LYS A 93 -23.15 11.45 1.11
CA LYS A 93 -24.53 11.03 0.90
C LYS A 93 -24.65 9.67 0.24
N TYR A 94 -23.83 9.42 -0.78
CA TYR A 94 -23.76 8.10 -1.42
C TYR A 94 -23.35 7.01 -0.42
N LEU A 95 -22.28 7.22 0.34
CA LEU A 95 -21.79 6.23 1.31
C LEU A 95 -22.76 5.97 2.46
N VAL A 96 -23.56 6.97 2.86
CA VAL A 96 -24.66 6.80 3.82
C VAL A 96 -25.80 5.99 3.20
N LYS A 97 -26.22 6.35 1.98
CA LYS A 97 -27.29 5.65 1.26
C LYS A 97 -26.99 4.17 1.05
N GLU A 98 -25.75 3.83 0.72
CA GLU A 98 -25.29 2.44 0.54
C GLU A 98 -25.02 1.72 1.87
N GLY A 99 -25.20 2.38 3.02
CA GLY A 99 -25.05 1.77 4.35
C GLY A 99 -23.61 1.57 4.81
N TYR A 100 -22.61 2.16 4.14
CA TYR A 100 -21.21 2.08 4.54
C TYR A 100 -20.85 3.06 5.68
N ILE A 101 -21.65 4.10 5.86
CA ILE A 101 -21.56 5.08 6.94
C ILE A 101 -22.95 5.24 7.56
N LYS A 102 -23.04 5.45 8.88
CA LYS A 102 -24.34 5.53 9.57
C LYS A 102 -25.05 6.84 9.32
N LYS A 103 -24.31 7.95 9.33
CA LYS A 103 -24.84 9.31 9.11
C LYS A 103 -23.77 10.24 8.56
N GLU A 104 -24.19 11.29 7.87
CA GLU A 104 -23.28 12.23 7.21
C GLU A 104 -22.28 12.89 8.18
N SER A 105 -22.73 13.20 9.41
CA SER A 105 -21.89 13.80 10.46
C SER A 105 -20.73 12.91 10.96
N ASP A 106 -20.69 11.63 10.57
CA ASP A 106 -19.55 10.75 10.86
C ASP A 106 -18.34 11.08 9.97
N VAL A 107 -18.52 11.85 8.89
CA VAL A 107 -17.46 12.34 7.99
C VAL A 107 -17.41 13.85 8.02
N LYS A 108 -16.31 14.39 8.58
CA LYS A 108 -16.17 15.85 8.81
C LYS A 108 -15.31 16.56 7.76
N ASN A 109 -14.39 15.84 7.13
CA ASN A 109 -13.39 16.40 6.23
C ASN A 109 -12.85 15.33 5.27
N MET A 110 -11.96 15.72 4.35
CA MET A 110 -11.37 14.80 3.37
C MET A 110 -10.65 13.61 4.02
N TYR A 111 -9.96 13.81 5.14
CA TYR A 111 -9.31 12.71 5.88
C TYR A 111 -10.32 11.64 6.30
N GLY A 112 -11.47 12.08 6.85
CA GLY A 112 -12.57 11.23 7.25
C GLY A 112 -13.23 10.54 6.06
N LEU A 113 -13.43 11.27 4.95
CA LEU A 113 -14.03 10.73 3.72
C LEU A 113 -13.13 9.68 3.10
N TRP A 114 -11.82 9.95 2.97
CA TRP A 114 -10.84 8.98 2.49
C TRP A 114 -10.85 7.72 3.37
N SER A 115 -10.84 7.88 4.69
CA SER A 115 -10.92 6.75 5.62
C SER A 115 -12.20 5.92 5.40
N ALA A 116 -13.33 6.59 5.14
CA ALA A 116 -14.59 5.92 4.87
C ALA A 116 -14.55 5.14 3.55
N VAL A 117 -14.02 5.73 2.48
CA VAL A 117 -13.81 5.05 1.20
C VAL A 117 -12.95 3.79 1.35
N GLN A 118 -11.84 3.86 2.10
CA GLN A 118 -10.99 2.69 2.35
C GLN A 118 -11.73 1.60 3.14
N ARG A 119 -12.55 1.98 4.13
CA ARG A 119 -13.42 1.03 4.86
C ARG A 119 -14.45 0.39 3.95
N THR A 120 -15.07 1.15 3.05
CA THR A 120 -16.04 0.67 2.06
C THR A 120 -15.41 -0.37 1.14
N ILE A 121 -14.23 -0.08 0.57
CA ILE A 121 -13.46 -1.02 -0.25
C ILE A 121 -13.21 -2.32 0.52
N LYS A 122 -12.75 -2.21 1.77
CA LYS A 122 -12.48 -3.37 2.64
C LYS A 122 -13.74 -4.17 2.96
N ALA A 123 -14.88 -3.50 3.15
CA ALA A 123 -16.16 -4.15 3.39
C ALA A 123 -16.62 -4.95 2.16
N MET A 124 -16.59 -4.34 0.97
CA MET A 124 -16.91 -5.02 -0.29
C MET A 124 -16.05 -6.28 -0.50
N GLY A 125 -14.74 -6.18 -0.28
CA GLY A 125 -13.85 -7.33 -0.41
C GLY A 125 -14.10 -8.43 0.63
N LYS A 126 -14.69 -8.12 1.79
CA LYS A 126 -15.12 -9.14 2.78
C LYS A 126 -16.37 -9.89 2.33
N GLU A 127 -17.26 -9.24 1.59
CA GLU A 127 -18.49 -9.83 1.04
C GLU A 127 -18.24 -10.73 -0.16
N SER A 128 -17.10 -10.59 -0.83
CA SER A 128 -16.68 -11.49 -1.91
C SER A 128 -16.71 -12.96 -1.50
N LYS A 129 -17.01 -13.83 -2.47
CA LYS A 129 -16.72 -15.28 -2.39
C LYS A 129 -15.36 -15.53 -1.74
N PHE A 130 -15.26 -16.56 -0.89
CA PHE A 130 -14.08 -16.79 -0.06
C PHE A 130 -13.83 -18.27 0.21
N VAL A 131 -12.61 -18.72 -0.07
CA VAL A 131 -12.09 -20.02 0.37
C VAL A 131 -10.81 -19.75 1.18
N GLU A 132 -10.84 -20.06 2.47
CA GLU A 132 -9.79 -19.66 3.41
C GLU A 132 -8.42 -20.20 3.02
N LYS A 133 -8.31 -21.51 2.74
CA LYS A 133 -7.06 -22.15 2.34
C LYS A 133 -6.41 -21.43 1.15
N THR A 134 -7.19 -21.22 0.08
CA THR A 134 -6.74 -20.50 -1.11
C THR A 134 -6.32 -19.07 -0.78
N TRP A 135 -7.04 -18.37 0.10
CA TRP A 135 -6.67 -17.02 0.51
C TRP A 135 -5.35 -17.00 1.29
N LEU A 136 -5.17 -17.90 2.26
CA LEU A 136 -3.95 -17.99 3.04
C LEU A 136 -2.72 -18.26 2.16
N GLU A 137 -2.85 -19.12 1.15
CA GLU A 137 -1.79 -19.43 0.18
C GLU A 137 -1.46 -18.24 -0.74
N ARG A 138 -2.43 -17.35 -1.03
CA ARG A 138 -2.28 -16.32 -2.07
C ARG A 138 -2.09 -14.89 -1.54
N ARG A 139 -2.57 -14.57 -0.32
CA ARG A 139 -2.64 -13.19 0.19
C ARG A 139 -1.29 -12.47 0.25
N GLU A 140 -0.22 -13.17 0.61
CA GLU A 140 1.12 -12.57 0.71
C GLU A 140 1.66 -12.17 -0.67
N GLY A 141 1.46 -13.02 -1.68
CA GLY A 141 1.82 -12.69 -3.07
C GLY A 141 1.01 -11.51 -3.61
N ILE A 142 -0.29 -11.42 -3.28
CA ILE A 142 -1.14 -10.28 -3.66
C ILE A 142 -0.62 -8.99 -3.02
N ILE A 143 -0.32 -9.00 -1.72
CA ILE A 143 0.20 -7.82 -1.00
C ILE A 143 1.54 -7.39 -1.57
N PHE A 144 2.43 -8.35 -1.84
CA PHE A 144 3.73 -8.06 -2.45
C PHE A 144 3.56 -7.43 -3.85
N SER A 145 2.74 -8.02 -4.72
CA SER A 145 2.47 -7.50 -6.07
C SER A 145 1.85 -6.10 -6.05
N GLY A 146 0.83 -5.87 -5.23
CA GLY A 146 0.20 -4.56 -5.09
C GLY A 146 1.17 -3.51 -4.56
N SER A 147 1.95 -3.87 -3.54
CA SER A 147 2.99 -3.00 -2.99
C SER A 147 4.08 -2.72 -4.03
N LYS A 148 4.53 -3.72 -4.78
CA LYS A 148 5.52 -3.53 -5.85
C LYS A 148 5.03 -2.52 -6.89
N LEU A 149 3.79 -2.65 -7.37
CA LEU A 149 3.19 -1.70 -8.30
C LEU A 149 3.13 -0.30 -7.70
N LYS A 150 2.60 -0.17 -6.48
CA LYS A 150 2.54 1.07 -5.71
C LYS A 150 3.90 1.77 -5.66
N TYR A 151 4.95 1.12 -5.17
CA TYR A 151 6.25 1.76 -4.99
C TYR A 151 6.99 1.98 -6.31
N SER A 152 6.87 1.08 -7.28
CA SER A 152 7.54 1.25 -8.59
C SER A 152 7.00 2.44 -9.39
N GLN A 153 5.73 2.81 -9.18
CA GLN A 153 5.06 3.93 -9.87
C GLN A 153 5.01 5.21 -9.04
N ASN A 154 5.52 5.18 -7.80
CA ASN A 154 5.55 6.35 -6.90
C ASN A 154 6.98 6.52 -6.32
N PRO A 155 7.86 7.23 -7.06
CA PRO A 155 9.28 7.31 -6.72
C PRO A 155 9.58 7.95 -5.35
N ASP A 156 8.75 8.91 -4.93
CA ASP A 156 8.82 9.53 -3.61
C ASP A 156 8.60 8.50 -2.49
N MET A 157 7.58 7.65 -2.64
CA MET A 157 7.29 6.58 -1.68
C MET A 157 8.38 5.50 -1.69
N LEU A 158 8.93 5.18 -2.86
CA LEU A 158 10.05 4.22 -2.97
C LEU A 158 11.31 4.75 -2.27
N LYS A 159 11.58 6.05 -2.36
CA LYS A 159 12.66 6.71 -1.62
C LYS A 159 12.45 6.55 -0.11
N GLU A 160 11.23 6.77 0.38
CA GLU A 160 10.89 6.58 1.79
C GLU A 160 11.05 5.11 2.23
N LEU A 161 10.58 4.14 1.44
CA LEU A 161 10.81 2.72 1.71
C LEU A 161 12.30 2.39 1.82
N ASN A 162 13.12 2.89 0.89
CA ASN A 162 14.56 2.65 0.91
C ASN A 162 15.27 3.32 2.10
N SER A 163 14.75 4.44 2.61
CA SER A 163 15.28 5.12 3.79
C SER A 163 15.22 4.26 5.06
N THR A 164 14.36 3.25 5.09
CA THR A 164 14.24 2.31 6.21
C THR A 164 15.34 1.24 6.23
N LYS A 165 16.31 1.26 5.30
CA LYS A 165 17.39 0.27 5.20
C LYS A 165 18.01 -0.03 6.57
N GLY A 166 18.11 -1.32 6.89
CA GLY A 166 18.65 -1.80 8.17
C GLY A 166 17.61 -1.95 9.29
N SER A 167 16.34 -1.66 9.05
CA SER A 167 15.25 -1.99 9.97
C SER A 167 14.27 -3.02 9.39
N ILE A 168 13.47 -3.64 10.26
CA ILE A 168 12.26 -4.37 9.88
C ILE A 168 11.08 -3.40 9.95
N LEU A 169 10.26 -3.34 8.90
CA LEU A 169 9.02 -2.57 8.93
C LEU A 169 7.97 -3.27 9.81
N VAL A 170 7.24 -2.49 10.61
CA VAL A 170 6.23 -3.01 11.56
C VAL A 170 4.95 -2.19 11.46
N GLU A 171 3.87 -2.83 11.02
CA GLU A 171 2.52 -2.24 11.04
C GLU A 171 2.02 -2.25 12.49
N ALA A 172 2.18 -1.11 13.16
CA ALA A 172 1.86 -0.85 14.55
C ALA A 172 0.36 -0.57 14.76
N SER A 173 -0.47 -1.43 14.17
CA SER A 173 -1.91 -1.44 14.38
C SER A 173 -2.25 -2.17 15.68
N PRO A 174 -2.96 -1.54 16.63
CA PRO A 174 -3.41 -2.21 17.85
C PRO A 174 -4.56 -3.20 17.62
N TYR A 175 -5.18 -3.17 16.43
CA TYR A 175 -6.39 -3.94 16.13
C TYR A 175 -6.14 -5.11 15.17
N ASP A 176 -5.13 -5.00 14.29
CA ASP A 176 -4.88 -5.97 13.22
C ASP A 176 -3.90 -7.08 13.66
N ALA A 177 -4.38 -8.32 13.66
CA ALA A 177 -3.59 -9.50 14.01
C ALA A 177 -2.92 -10.18 12.81
N ILE A 178 -3.31 -9.83 11.58
CA ILE A 178 -2.81 -10.49 10.36
C ILE A 178 -1.73 -9.61 9.73
N TYR A 179 -2.06 -8.35 9.44
CA TYR A 179 -1.14 -7.44 8.76
C TYR A 179 -0.29 -6.64 9.75
N GLY A 180 -0.79 -6.45 10.98
CA GLY A 180 -0.11 -5.76 12.07
C GLY A 180 0.34 -6.66 13.22
N VAL A 181 0.70 -6.03 14.34
CA VAL A 181 1.26 -6.68 15.55
C VAL A 181 0.37 -6.64 16.79
N LYS A 182 -0.82 -6.03 16.70
CA LYS A 182 -1.72 -5.74 17.83
C LYS A 182 -1.11 -4.87 18.94
N LEU A 183 -0.20 -3.97 18.58
CA LEU A 183 0.41 -2.98 19.47
C LEU A 183 0.52 -1.65 18.72
N GLY A 184 0.21 -0.54 19.41
CA GLY A 184 0.32 0.80 18.82
C GLY A 184 1.75 1.36 18.85
N LYS A 185 2.07 2.34 17.98
CA LYS A 185 3.42 2.94 17.86
C LYS A 185 4.05 3.38 19.19
N LYS A 186 3.22 3.78 20.18
CA LYS A 186 3.66 4.27 21.50
C LYS A 186 3.66 3.20 22.59
N ASP A 187 3.26 1.97 22.28
CA ASP A 187 3.23 0.89 23.27
C ASP A 187 4.67 0.50 23.67
N PRO A 188 5.03 0.49 24.96
CA PRO A 188 6.39 0.18 25.40
C PRO A 188 6.84 -1.24 25.02
N LYS A 189 5.89 -2.15 24.76
CA LYS A 189 6.17 -3.55 24.41
C LYS A 189 6.49 -3.75 22.92
N ILE A 190 6.26 -2.75 22.06
CA ILE A 190 6.32 -2.92 20.59
C ILE A 190 7.72 -3.27 20.08
N ASN A 191 8.77 -2.88 20.80
CA ASN A 191 10.14 -3.14 20.39
C ASN A 191 10.65 -4.56 20.74
N ASN A 192 9.84 -5.40 21.38
CA ASN A 192 10.12 -6.83 21.55
C ASN A 192 9.10 -7.66 20.73
N PRO A 193 9.53 -8.33 19.64
CA PRO A 193 8.67 -9.20 18.85
C PRO A 193 7.97 -10.33 19.62
N GLU A 194 8.50 -10.76 20.76
CA GLU A 194 7.84 -11.77 21.61
C GLU A 194 6.51 -11.28 22.19
N ASN A 195 6.32 -9.95 22.27
CA ASN A 195 5.06 -9.35 22.71
C ASN A 195 4.03 -9.23 21.57
N TRP A 196 4.44 -9.46 20.32
CA TRP A 196 3.55 -9.28 19.18
C TRP A 196 2.51 -10.39 19.15
N LYS A 197 1.24 -10.00 19.09
CA LYS A 197 0.10 -10.92 18.98
C LYS A 197 -0.46 -10.97 17.56
N GLY A 198 0.31 -10.46 16.59
CA GLY A 198 -0.05 -10.43 15.18
C GLY A 198 1.12 -10.81 14.27
N LEU A 199 0.80 -11.18 13.04
CA LEU A 199 1.76 -11.79 12.11
C LEU A 199 2.69 -10.79 11.41
N ASN A 200 2.38 -9.48 11.46
CA ASN A 200 3.09 -8.42 10.76
C ASN A 200 3.32 -8.70 9.26
N LEU A 201 2.34 -9.32 8.57
CA LEU A 201 2.54 -9.73 7.17
C LEU A 201 2.85 -8.55 6.26
N LEU A 202 2.23 -7.39 6.49
CA LEU A 202 2.51 -6.19 5.69
C LEU A 202 3.94 -5.70 5.91
N GLY A 203 4.38 -5.60 7.16
CA GLY A 203 5.75 -5.20 7.48
C GLY A 203 6.81 -6.14 6.89
N LYS A 204 6.56 -7.46 6.92
CA LYS A 204 7.40 -8.46 6.26
C LYS A 204 7.43 -8.27 4.73
N ALA A 205 6.27 -8.11 4.10
CA ALA A 205 6.16 -7.90 2.66
C ALA A 205 6.91 -6.64 2.20
N LEU A 206 6.77 -5.52 2.91
CA LEU A 206 7.47 -4.27 2.61
C LEU A 206 8.99 -4.38 2.84
N THR A 207 9.39 -5.08 3.90
CA THR A 207 10.82 -5.35 4.17
C THR A 207 11.43 -6.17 3.03
N ASN A 208 10.74 -7.22 2.57
CA ASN A 208 11.15 -8.04 1.42
C ASN A 208 11.16 -7.24 0.13
N LEU A 209 10.16 -6.37 -0.08
CA LEU A 209 10.07 -5.52 -1.26
C LEU A 209 11.23 -4.53 -1.35
N ARG A 210 11.68 -3.97 -0.22
CA ARG A 210 12.88 -3.14 -0.14
C ARG A 210 14.13 -3.90 -0.61
N TYR A 211 14.30 -5.15 -0.17
CA TYR A 211 15.41 -6.00 -0.64
C TYR A 211 15.30 -6.30 -2.13
N TYR A 212 14.09 -6.61 -2.62
CA TYR A 212 13.84 -6.82 -4.04
C TYR A 212 14.31 -5.62 -4.88
N PHE A 213 13.88 -4.39 -4.54
CA PHE A 213 14.30 -3.20 -5.29
C PHE A 213 15.80 -2.92 -5.18
N ALA A 214 16.43 -3.19 -4.04
CA ALA A 214 17.87 -3.05 -3.88
C ALA A 214 18.65 -4.00 -4.80
N LEU A 215 18.19 -5.25 -4.96
CA LEU A 215 18.79 -6.22 -5.88
C LEU A 215 18.60 -5.80 -7.35
N GLU A 216 17.40 -5.35 -7.71
CA GLU A 216 17.12 -4.87 -9.07
C GLU A 216 17.98 -3.65 -9.46
N LEU A 217 18.24 -2.74 -8.50
CA LEU A 217 19.13 -1.61 -8.73
C LEU A 217 20.58 -2.03 -8.94
N LYS A 218 21.07 -3.03 -8.19
CA LYS A 218 22.43 -3.57 -8.37
C LYS A 218 22.61 -4.20 -9.75
N LYS A 219 21.67 -5.07 -10.17
CA LYS A 219 21.70 -5.69 -11.51
C LYS A 219 21.75 -4.64 -12.62
N LYS A 220 20.90 -3.61 -12.54
CA LYS A 220 20.91 -2.49 -13.51
C LYS A 220 22.21 -1.69 -13.52
N GLN A 221 22.95 -1.63 -12.41
CA GLN A 221 24.26 -0.98 -12.35
C GLN A 221 25.35 -1.86 -12.95
N GLU A 222 25.33 -3.16 -12.66
CA GLU A 222 26.23 -4.17 -13.23
C GLU A 222 26.12 -4.20 -14.77
N GLU A 223 24.90 -4.35 -15.31
CA GLU A 223 24.63 -4.31 -16.76
C GLU A 223 25.13 -3.00 -17.41
N LYS A 224 24.95 -1.86 -16.74
CA LYS A 224 25.43 -0.57 -17.25
C LYS A 224 26.95 -0.46 -17.26
N ASN A 225 27.62 -1.09 -16.29
CA ASN A 225 29.08 -1.10 -16.22
C ASN A 225 29.66 -2.02 -17.31
N GLU A 226 29.08 -3.20 -17.51
CA GLU A 226 29.45 -4.12 -18.60
C GLU A 226 29.34 -3.46 -19.98
N VAL A 227 28.21 -2.81 -20.27
CA VAL A 227 28.02 -2.09 -21.54
C VAL A 227 29.02 -0.94 -21.72
N LYS A 228 29.42 -0.26 -20.64
CA LYS A 228 30.45 0.79 -20.70
C LYS A 228 31.84 0.21 -20.98
N ASP A 229 32.17 -0.92 -20.38
CA ASP A 229 33.46 -1.58 -20.54
C ASP A 229 33.61 -2.20 -21.93
N GLU A 230 32.56 -2.81 -22.49
CA GLU A 230 32.53 -3.26 -23.89
C GLU A 230 32.74 -2.10 -24.88
N LYS A 231 32.09 -0.95 -24.66
CA LYS A 231 32.27 0.25 -25.49
C LYS A 231 33.70 0.80 -25.41
N LYS A 232 34.34 0.76 -24.23
CA LYS A 232 35.75 1.14 -24.06
C LYS A 232 36.70 0.17 -24.77
N GLN A 233 36.45 -1.13 -24.68
CA GLN A 233 37.26 -2.14 -25.37
C GLN A 233 37.15 -2.03 -26.90
N LYS A 234 35.96 -1.80 -27.45
CA LYS A 234 35.77 -1.57 -28.90
C LYS A 234 36.47 -0.31 -29.41
N ARG A 235 36.57 0.76 -28.60
CA ARG A 235 37.31 2.00 -28.95
C ARG A 235 38.84 1.86 -28.88
N ARG A 236 39.35 0.86 -28.17
CA ARG A 236 40.79 0.60 -28.00
C ARG A 236 41.36 -0.36 -29.04
N ARG A 237 40.53 -0.97 -29.90
CA ARG A 237 41.02 -1.81 -31.00
C ARG A 237 41.65 -0.91 -32.07
N PRO A 238 42.87 -1.22 -32.56
CA PRO A 238 43.48 -0.48 -33.67
C PRO A 238 42.55 -0.51 -34.89
N ARG A 239 42.46 0.59 -35.63
CA ARG A 239 41.82 0.55 -36.95
C ARG A 239 42.72 -0.28 -37.88
N PRO A 240 42.14 -1.16 -38.73
CA PRO A 240 42.89 -1.91 -39.72
C PRO A 240 43.61 -0.98 -40.70
#